data_AF-A0A968TUN5-F1
#
_entry.id   AF-A0A968TUN5-F1
#
_cell.length_a   1.000
_cell.length_b   1.000
_cell.length_c   1.000
_cell.angle_alpha   90.00
_cell.angle_beta   90.00
_cell.angle_gamma   90.00
#
_symmetry.space_group_name_H-M   'P 1'
#
loop_
_entity.id
_entity.type
_entity.pdbx_description
1 polymer ?
#
loop_
_entity_poly.entity_id
_entity_poly.type
_entity_poly.pdbx_seq_one_letter_code
_entity_poly.pdbx_strand_id
1 'polypeptide(L)' 'MVRTQVSLDPRMYEEARQEAERQGISFAELCRRALGSVLLSRLQDQPWMRFAGALESGDPTASQSIDTVVYGRKRP' A
#
# COMPACT_ATOMS: atom_id res chain seq x y z
N MET A 1 -11.37 -9.84 -0.23
CA MET A 1 -11.42 -9.27 1.14
C MET A 1 -11.71 -10.41 2.10
N VAL A 2 -10.89 -10.62 3.13
CA VAL A 2 -11.15 -11.61 4.20
C VAL A 2 -11.83 -10.87 5.36
N ARG A 3 -12.91 -11.42 5.92
CA ARG A 3 -13.59 -10.83 7.08
C ARG A 3 -12.91 -11.27 8.37
N THR A 4 -12.58 -10.31 9.21
CA THR A 4 -11.96 -10.56 10.52
C THR A 4 -12.70 -9.76 11.57
N GLN A 5 -12.85 -10.33 12.78
CA GLN A 5 -13.36 -9.62 13.95
C GLN A 5 -12.20 -9.39 14.90
N VAL A 6 -12.08 -8.15 15.38
CA VAL A 6 -11.06 -7.75 16.34
C VAL A 6 -11.76 -6.98 17.45
N SER A 7 -11.46 -7.34 18.70
CA SER A 7 -11.91 -6.58 19.85
C SER A 7 -10.98 -5.39 20.06
N LEU A 8 -11.55 -4.21 20.28
CA LEU A 8 -10.81 -2.99 20.58
C LEU A 8 -11.24 -2.49 21.96
N ASP A 9 -10.31 -1.85 22.66
CA ASP A 9 -10.67 -1.07 23.82
C ASP A 9 -11.69 0.03 23.40
N PRO A 10 -12.76 0.28 24.18
CA PRO A 10 -13.79 1.25 23.79
C PRO A 10 -13.24 2.65 23.53
N ARG A 11 -12.26 3.12 24.32
CA ARG A 11 -11.65 4.45 24.14
C ARG A 11 -10.83 4.48 22.86
N MET A 12 -10.04 3.43 22.61
CA MET A 12 -9.28 3.28 21.37
C MET A 12 -10.19 3.29 20.14
N TYR A 13 -11.36 2.64 20.21
CA TYR A 13 -12.33 2.64 19.12
C TYR A 13 -12.88 4.05 18.85
N GLU A 14 -13.25 4.79 19.90
CA GLU A 14 -13.76 6.16 19.77
C GLU A 14 -12.72 7.12 19.18
N GLU A 15 -11.49 7.08 19.68
CA GLU A 15 -10.37 7.88 19.18
C GLU A 15 -10.08 7.58 17.70
N ALA A 16 -10.01 6.30 17.33
CA ALA A 16 -9.78 5.90 15.96
C ALA A 16 -10.95 6.29 15.03
N ARG A 17 -12.19 6.28 15.52
CA ARG A 17 -13.34 6.75 14.74
C ARG A 17 -13.29 8.25 14.48
N GLN A 18 -13.00 9.05 15.52
CA GLN A 18 -12.84 10.50 15.37
C GLN A 18 -11.71 10.84 14.41
N GLU A 19 -10.60 10.10 14.46
CA GLU A 19 -9.48 10.29 13.55
C GLU A 19 -9.83 9.94 12.10
N ALA A 20 -10.60 8.87 11.87
CA ALA A 20 -11.10 8.52 10.54
C ALA A 20 -12.02 9.62 9.98
N GLU A 21 -12.93 10.14 10.82
CA GLU A 21 -13.82 11.25 10.46
C GLU A 21 -13.03 12.53 10.15
N ARG A 22 -12.02 12.88 10.95
CA ARG A 22 -11.12 14.02 10.73
C ARG A 22 -10.36 13.91 9.41
N GLN A 23 -9.98 12.69 9.01
CA GLN A 23 -9.33 12.41 7.73
C GLN A 23 -10.31 12.28 6.56
N GLY A 24 -11.62 12.27 6.80
CA GLY A 24 -12.63 12.07 5.76
C GLY A 24 -12.62 10.65 5.15
N ILE A 25 -12.18 9.64 5.91
CA ILE A 25 -12.10 8.24 5.46
C ILE A 25 -12.98 7.33 6.33
N SER A 26 -13.28 6.14 5.84
CA SER A 26 -13.96 5.13 6.66
C SER A 26 -13.03 4.56 7.76
N PHE A 27 -13.60 4.14 8.88
CA PHE A 27 -12.86 3.44 9.94
C PHE A 27 -12.08 2.22 9.42
N ALA A 28 -12.69 1.43 8.54
CA ALA A 28 -12.03 0.28 7.92
C ALA A 28 -10.80 0.68 7.08
N GLU A 29 -10.82 1.85 6.46
CA GLU A 29 -9.68 2.37 5.71
C GLU A 29 -8.56 2.82 6.64
N LEU A 30 -8.88 3.47 7.76
CA LEU A 30 -7.91 3.78 8.80
C LEU A 30 -7.23 2.50 9.30
N CYS A 31 -7.99 1.44 9.59
CA CYS A 31 -7.43 0.14 10.00
C CYS A 31 -6.51 -0.45 8.93
N ARG A 32 -6.89 -0.38 7.64
CA ARG A 32 -6.05 -0.87 6.54
C ARG A 32 -4.73 -0.10 6.44
N ARG A 33 -4.76 1.22 6.58
CA ARG A 33 -3.54 2.07 6.57
C ARG A 33 -2.63 1.77 7.75
N ALA A 34 -3.19 1.61 8.94
CA ALA A 34 -2.44 1.26 10.14
C ALA A 34 -1.79 -0.13 10.04
N LEU A 35 -2.52 -1.14 9.54
CA LEU A 35 -1.95 -2.45 9.27
C LEU A 35 -0.86 -2.37 8.18
N GLY A 36 -1.13 -1.61 7.12
CA GLY A 36 -0.18 -1.36 6.03
C GLY A 36 1.11 -0.72 6.51
N SER A 37 1.06 0.28 7.39
CA SER A 37 2.27 0.95 7.92
C SER A 37 3.12 0.00 8.78
N VAL A 38 2.48 -0.82 9.62
CA VAL A 38 3.19 -1.83 10.43
C VAL A 38 3.84 -2.90 9.54
N LEU A 39 3.12 -3.38 8.53
CA LEU A 39 3.63 -4.40 7.62
C LEU A 39 4.73 -3.85 6.70
N LEU A 40 4.55 -2.66 6.13
CA LEU A 40 5.53 -2.02 5.26
C LEU A 40 6.84 -1.73 6.00
N SER A 41 6.77 -1.39 7.29
CA SER A 41 7.96 -1.21 8.13
C SER A 41 8.80 -2.48 8.23
N ARG A 42 8.17 -3.67 8.16
CA ARG A 42 8.88 -4.96 8.10
C ARG A 42 9.41 -5.30 6.70
N LEU A 43 8.79 -4.76 5.65
CA LEU A 43 9.24 -4.96 4.26
C LEU A 43 10.43 -4.07 3.90
N GLN A 44 10.70 -3.00 4.67
CA GLN A 44 11.90 -2.18 4.47
C GLN A 44 13.21 -2.91 4.78
N ASP A 45 13.16 -4.04 5.49
CA ASP A 45 14.32 -4.95 5.66
C ASP A 45 14.63 -5.76 4.38
N GLN A 46 13.84 -5.59 3.32
CA GLN A 46 14.06 -6.21 2.02
C GLN A 46 14.09 -5.13 0.91
N PRO A 47 15.29 -4.70 0.48
CA PRO A 47 15.50 -3.53 -0.38
C PRO A 47 14.74 -3.54 -1.71
N TRP A 48 14.40 -4.71 -2.22
CA TRP A 48 13.75 -4.90 -3.52
C TRP A 48 12.25 -4.53 -3.52
N MET A 49 11.59 -4.43 -2.36
CA MET A 49 10.17 -4.07 -2.26
C MET A 49 9.90 -2.56 -2.25
N ARG A 50 10.93 -1.71 -2.16
CA ARG A 50 10.81 -0.25 -2.22
C ARG A 50 10.17 0.25 -3.53
N PHE A 51 10.21 -0.58 -4.58
CA PHE A 51 9.69 -0.27 -5.91
C PHE A 51 8.38 -1.00 -6.25
N ALA A 52 7.87 -1.88 -5.38
CA ALA A 52 6.68 -2.69 -5.67
C ALA A 52 5.37 -1.87 -5.77
N GLY A 53 5.37 -0.62 -5.31
CA GLY A 53 4.29 0.36 -5.52
C GLY A 53 4.72 1.62 -6.26
N ALA A 54 5.98 1.71 -6.69
CA ALA A 54 6.57 2.90 -7.33
C ALA A 54 6.63 2.77 -8.86
N LEU A 55 5.69 2.04 -9.48
CA LEU A 55 5.40 2.27 -10.89
C LEU A 55 4.59 3.59 -11.00
N GLU A 56 5.27 4.71 -10.79
CA GLU A 56 4.70 6.08 -10.88
C GLU A 56 4.23 6.44 -12.30
N SER A 57 4.54 5.65 -13.32
CA SER A 57 4.23 6.01 -14.72
C SER A 57 2.73 6.17 -15.02
N GLY A 58 1.85 5.56 -14.24
CA GLY A 58 0.39 5.61 -14.48
C GLY A 58 -0.06 5.10 -15.85
N ASP A 59 0.86 4.54 -16.66
CA ASP A 59 0.60 4.09 -18.01
C ASP A 59 0.14 2.62 -17.98
N PRO A 60 -1.16 2.33 -18.20
CA PRO A 60 -1.68 0.97 -18.21
C PRO A 60 -1.13 0.13 -19.37
N THR A 61 -0.43 0.74 -20.33
CA THR A 61 0.21 0.08 -21.46
C THR A 61 1.71 -0.09 -21.28
N ALA A 62 2.29 0.33 -20.15
CA ALA A 62 3.74 0.25 -19.90
C ALA A 62 4.29 -1.18 -20.10
N SER A 63 3.52 -2.21 -19.72
CA SER A 63 3.88 -3.62 -19.93
C SER A 63 4.09 -3.99 -21.40
N GLN A 64 3.49 -3.28 -22.35
CA GLN A 64 3.64 -3.54 -23.79
C GLN A 64 4.96 -3.00 -24.35
N SER A 65 5.58 -2.04 -23.66
CA SER A 65 6.86 -1.44 -24.08
C SER A 65 8.08 -2.16 -23.50
N ILE A 66 7.88 -3.06 -22.53
CA ILE A 66 8.96 -3.64 -21.74
C ILE A 66 9.94 -4.44 -22.58
N ASP A 67 9.44 -5.17 -23.59
CA ASP A 67 10.28 -5.97 -24.47
C ASP A 67 11.24 -5.11 -25.29
N THR A 68 10.79 -3.91 -25.70
CA THR A 68 11.66 -2.96 -26.43
C THR A 68 12.72 -2.35 -25.52
N VAL A 69 12.38 -2.08 -24.25
CA VAL A 69 13.34 -1.52 -23.29
C VAL A 69 14.39 -2.54 -22.87
N VAL A 70 13.98 -3.79 -22.64
CA VAL A 70 14.86 -4.86 -22.14
C VAL A 70 15.65 -5.51 -23.27
N TYR A 71 15.01 -5.79 -24.41
CA TYR A 71 15.61 -6.55 -25.52
C TYR A 71 15.95 -5.70 -26.75
N GLY A 72 15.45 -4.47 -26.85
CA GLY A 72 15.68 -3.60 -28.01
C GLY A 72 17.03 -2.88 -28.04
N ARG A 73 17.84 -2.95 -26.99
CA ARG A 73 19.19 -2.36 -26.99
C ARG A 73 20.18 -3.30 -27.66
N LYS A 74 20.83 -2.82 -28.72
CA LYS A 74 21.81 -3.61 -29.49
C LYS A 74 23.07 -3.97 -28.70
N ARG A 75 23.40 -3.28 -27.60
CA ARG A 75 24.48 -3.59 -26.62
C ARG A 75 24.16 -2.94 -25.26
N PRO A 76 24.67 -3.50 -24.13
CA PRO A 76 24.43 -2.98 -22.78
C PRO A 76 24.99 -1.57 -22.57
#